data_AF-A0A926SKU3-F1
#
_entry.id   AF-A0A926SKU3-F1
#
_cell.length_a   1.000
_cell.length_b   1.000
_cell.length_c   1.000
_cell.angle_alpha   90.00
_cell.angle_beta   90.00
_cell.angle_gamma   90.00
#
_symmetry.space_group_name_H-M   'P 1'
#
loop_
_entity.id
_entity.type
_entity.pdbx_description
1 polymer ?
#
loop_
_entity_poly.entity_id
_entity_poly.type
_entity_poly.pdbx_seq_one_letter_code
_entity_poly.pdbx_strand_id
1 'polypeptide(L)'
;MFGFLIVLLSSVFFCFQNVLVRVLFKEHDILGLFTTGGFVTPSLPSSFLLMFMRTLLVMPLTSSFAPVLHSSIWSDLRHLGDRSNRSLLWQSLGGGMLMFLYLALLYIAIGTIPTGIALTLFFTYPVFTALLSWRWFGNRPSRLSWIVMGIVLIGSYFTMPVINAQIDRSSLIGILAGLGSGITYAFYAVIAQKSFERIHPFSYTWISFGTTMILSGMSLLLWNFHSQSLPWTALWIAGLLSAIVSFGGHLLNNFGIRYLGATAAAIVAATNPALTALLAWLTIQETLNGIQIMGVLTVTLSVALLSRELKSEKQG
;
A
#
# COMPACT_ATOMS: atom_id res chain seq x y z
N MET A 1 3.84 9.61 20.85
CA MET A 1 2.70 8.65 20.80
C MET A 1 1.76 8.94 19.63
N PHE A 2 1.42 10.20 19.36
CA PHE A 2 0.49 10.59 18.28
C PHE A 2 0.81 9.99 16.89
N GLY A 3 2.06 10.12 16.40
CA GLY A 3 2.44 9.57 15.09
C GLY A 3 2.31 8.04 14.98
N PHE A 4 2.54 7.30 16.08
CA PHE A 4 2.35 5.85 16.11
C PHE A 4 0.87 5.47 15.94
N LEU A 5 -0.02 6.16 16.66
CA LEU A 5 -1.46 5.92 16.58
C LEU A 5 -2.01 6.27 15.18
N ILE A 6 -1.49 7.32 14.55
CA ILE A 6 -1.84 7.66 13.16
C ILE A 6 -1.45 6.54 12.19
N VAL A 7 -0.24 5.99 12.30
CA VAL A 7 0.17 4.89 11.42
C VAL A 7 -0.68 3.65 11.68
N LEU A 8 -0.94 3.31 12.94
CA LEU A 8 -1.79 2.17 13.30
C LEU A 8 -3.24 2.34 12.80
N LEU A 9 -3.76 3.57 12.79
CA LEU A 9 -5.05 3.86 12.17
C LEU A 9 -4.98 3.70 10.65
N SER A 10 -3.95 4.25 9.99
CA SER A 10 -3.75 4.09 8.54
C SER A 10 -3.68 2.62 8.11
N SER A 11 -3.07 1.81 8.97
CA SER A 11 -2.95 0.36 8.86
C SER A 11 -4.31 -0.33 8.79
N VAL A 12 -5.27 0.04 9.64
CA VAL A 12 -6.64 -0.49 9.61
C VAL A 12 -7.30 -0.17 8.26
N PHE A 13 -7.18 1.07 7.78
CA PHE A 13 -7.69 1.48 6.48
C PHE A 13 -7.09 0.63 5.35
N PHE A 14 -5.76 0.43 5.33
CA PHE A 14 -5.14 -0.42 4.31
C PHE A 14 -5.59 -1.87 4.38
N CYS A 15 -5.79 -2.44 5.57
CA CYS A 15 -6.29 -3.81 5.69
C CYS A 15 -7.68 -3.96 5.05
N PHE A 16 -8.61 -3.04 5.35
CA PHE A 16 -9.93 -3.01 4.71
C PHE A 16 -9.84 -2.84 3.19
N GLN A 17 -8.97 -1.93 2.73
CA GLN A 17 -8.76 -1.72 1.30
C GLN A 17 -8.25 -2.98 0.60
N ASN A 18 -7.33 -3.72 1.21
CA ASN A 18 -6.75 -4.93 0.62
C ASN A 18 -7.78 -6.06 0.52
N VAL A 19 -8.60 -6.26 1.57
CA VAL A 19 -9.72 -7.21 1.53
C VAL A 19 -10.77 -6.80 0.50
N LEU A 20 -11.11 -5.51 0.41
CA LEU A 20 -12.04 -5.01 -0.60
C LEU A 20 -11.54 -5.30 -2.02
N VAL A 21 -10.27 -5.05 -2.32
CA VAL A 21 -9.66 -5.38 -3.62
C VAL A 21 -9.71 -6.88 -3.89
N ARG A 22 -9.49 -7.71 -2.87
CA ARG A 22 -9.60 -9.17 -3.02
C ARG A 22 -11.01 -9.60 -3.44
N VAL A 23 -12.05 -9.05 -2.82
CA VAL A 23 -13.45 -9.31 -3.18
C VAL A 23 -13.74 -8.88 -4.62
N LEU A 24 -13.14 -7.78 -5.10
CA LEU A 24 -13.33 -7.35 -6.50
C LEU A 24 -12.78 -8.35 -7.52
N PHE A 25 -11.71 -9.07 -7.18
CA PHE A 25 -11.06 -10.03 -8.07
C PHE A 25 -11.59 -11.46 -8.01
N LYS A 26 -12.13 -11.86 -6.85
CA LYS A 26 -12.61 -13.23 -6.63
C LYS A 26 -13.87 -13.20 -5.80
N GLU A 27 -14.79 -14.11 -6.14
CA GLU A 27 -16.04 -14.31 -5.42
C GLU A 27 -15.77 -14.95 -4.06
N HIS A 28 -16.42 -14.44 -3.01
CA HIS A 28 -16.31 -14.95 -1.64
C HIS A 28 -17.65 -14.82 -0.91
N ASP A 29 -17.83 -15.64 0.12
CA ASP A 29 -18.94 -15.50 1.07
C ASP A 29 -18.58 -14.45 2.13
N ILE A 30 -19.30 -13.32 2.13
CA ILE A 30 -19.07 -12.27 3.10
C ILE A 30 -19.73 -12.65 4.42
N LEU A 31 -18.90 -12.87 5.46
CA LEU A 31 -19.32 -13.27 6.81
C LEU A 31 -20.21 -14.54 6.84
N GLY A 32 -20.18 -15.34 5.78
CA GLY A 32 -21.08 -16.50 5.61
C GLY A 32 -22.55 -16.14 5.37
N LEU A 33 -22.87 -14.87 5.06
CA LEU A 33 -24.24 -14.38 4.89
C LEU A 33 -24.68 -14.32 3.43
N PHE A 34 -23.82 -13.82 2.54
CA PHE A 34 -24.11 -13.68 1.12
C PHE A 34 -22.85 -13.77 0.27
N THR A 35 -22.98 -14.36 -0.92
CA THR A 35 -21.88 -14.49 -1.89
C THR A 35 -21.80 -13.23 -2.75
N THR A 36 -20.62 -12.64 -2.84
CA THR A 36 -20.38 -11.48 -3.71
C THR A 36 -18.90 -11.38 -4.11
N GLY A 37 -18.61 -10.53 -5.09
CA GLY A 37 -17.27 -10.32 -5.60
C GLY A 37 -17.04 -10.97 -6.96
N GLY A 38 -15.78 -11.09 -7.37
CA GLY A 38 -15.41 -11.64 -8.68
C GLY A 38 -15.86 -10.76 -9.85
N PHE A 39 -16.06 -9.46 -9.61
CA PHE A 39 -16.57 -8.52 -10.61
C PHE A 39 -15.60 -8.28 -11.77
N VAL A 40 -14.30 -8.46 -11.54
CA VAL A 40 -13.24 -8.33 -12.56
C VAL A 40 -12.23 -9.47 -12.44
N THR A 41 -11.68 -9.91 -13.56
CA THR A 41 -10.63 -10.94 -13.56
C THR A 41 -9.29 -10.37 -13.09
N PRO A 42 -8.46 -11.16 -12.39
CA PRO A 42 -7.08 -10.78 -12.03
C PRO A 42 -6.22 -10.49 -13.27
N SER A 43 -6.10 -9.22 -13.65
CA SER A 43 -5.32 -8.80 -14.82
C SER A 43 -4.78 -7.37 -14.65
N LEU A 44 -3.78 -7.00 -15.45
CA LEU A 44 -3.24 -5.64 -15.44
C LEU A 44 -4.31 -4.60 -15.84
N PRO A 45 -5.07 -4.78 -16.94
CA PRO A 45 -6.15 -3.84 -17.28
C PRO A 45 -7.21 -3.71 -16.18
N SER A 46 -7.63 -4.80 -15.56
CA SER A 46 -8.57 -4.76 -14.42
C SER A 46 -7.98 -3.99 -13.23
N SER A 47 -6.69 -4.18 -12.94
CA SER A 47 -6.00 -3.44 -11.88
C SER A 47 -5.98 -1.94 -12.18
N PHE A 48 -5.69 -1.56 -13.42
CA PHE A 48 -5.74 -0.17 -13.87
C PHE A 48 -7.16 0.41 -13.77
N LEU A 49 -8.19 -0.37 -14.11
CA LEU A 49 -9.59 0.05 -13.99
C LEU A 49 -9.94 0.37 -12.54
N LEU A 50 -9.69 -0.57 -11.62
CA LEU A 50 -10.00 -0.38 -10.21
C LEU A 50 -9.24 0.82 -9.62
N MET A 51 -7.97 0.98 -9.99
CA MET A 51 -7.17 2.14 -9.60
C MET A 51 -7.74 3.44 -10.17
N PHE A 52 -8.10 3.46 -11.44
CA PHE A 52 -8.66 4.62 -12.12
C PHE A 52 -9.99 5.04 -11.49
N MET A 53 -10.95 4.13 -11.35
CA MET A 53 -12.25 4.40 -10.74
C MET A 53 -12.10 4.96 -9.34
N ARG A 54 -11.25 4.35 -8.52
CA ARG A 54 -10.95 4.82 -7.17
C ARG A 54 -10.35 6.23 -7.19
N THR A 55 -9.30 6.45 -7.96
CA THR A 55 -8.59 7.75 -7.97
C THR A 55 -9.42 8.87 -8.59
N LEU A 56 -10.26 8.55 -9.58
CA LEU A 56 -11.24 9.47 -10.16
C LEU A 56 -12.27 9.95 -9.14
N LEU A 57 -12.66 9.11 -8.17
CA LEU A 57 -13.56 9.52 -7.09
C LEU A 57 -12.83 10.26 -5.96
N VAL A 58 -11.59 9.89 -5.64
CA VAL A 58 -10.78 10.57 -4.62
C VAL A 58 -10.57 12.04 -4.97
N MET A 59 -10.27 12.35 -6.24
CA MET A 59 -9.89 13.72 -6.64
C MET A 59 -11.02 14.75 -6.38
N PRO A 60 -12.26 14.58 -6.87
CA PRO A 60 -13.38 15.47 -6.54
C PRO A 60 -13.69 15.50 -5.05
N LEU A 61 -13.78 14.33 -4.40
CA LEU A 61 -14.09 14.26 -2.96
C LEU A 61 -13.10 15.09 -2.14
N THR A 62 -11.80 14.91 -2.39
CA THR A 62 -10.76 15.60 -1.63
C THR A 62 -10.68 17.08 -1.97
N SER A 63 -10.98 17.49 -3.21
CA SER A 63 -11.10 18.89 -3.59
C SER A 63 -12.32 19.58 -2.96
N SER A 64 -13.44 18.87 -2.81
CA SER A 64 -14.63 19.39 -2.12
C SER A 64 -14.41 19.55 -0.62
N PHE A 65 -13.70 18.61 0.02
CA PHE A 65 -13.33 18.68 1.44
C PHE A 65 -12.00 19.40 1.71
N ALA A 66 -11.34 19.91 0.67
CA ALA A 66 -10.05 20.59 0.79
C ALA A 66 -10.07 21.77 1.78
N PRO A 67 -11.09 22.64 1.83
CA PRO A 67 -11.11 23.76 2.77
C PRO A 67 -11.08 23.31 4.24
N VAL A 68 -11.66 22.13 4.53
CA VAL A 68 -11.72 21.54 5.88
C VAL A 68 -10.43 20.79 6.22
N LEU A 69 -9.83 20.09 5.25
CA LEU A 69 -8.65 19.26 5.47
C LEU A 69 -7.33 20.05 5.38
N HIS A 70 -7.24 20.99 4.43
CA HIS A 70 -6.10 21.89 4.26
C HIS A 70 -6.50 23.09 3.38
N SER A 71 -6.93 24.19 4.03
CA SER A 71 -7.41 25.41 3.36
C SER A 71 -6.42 26.00 2.34
N SER A 72 -5.12 25.77 2.53
CA SER A 72 -4.05 26.29 1.69
C SER A 72 -3.61 25.34 0.56
N ILE A 73 -4.35 24.27 0.22
CA ILE A 73 -3.91 23.37 -0.86
C ILE A 73 -3.75 24.11 -2.21
N TRP A 74 -4.64 25.03 -2.53
CA TRP A 74 -4.61 25.74 -3.81
C TRP A 74 -3.48 26.77 -3.89
N SER A 75 -2.99 27.28 -2.75
CA SER A 75 -1.77 28.10 -2.71
C SER A 75 -0.54 27.21 -2.84
N ASP A 76 -0.48 26.07 -2.13
CA ASP A 76 0.63 25.12 -2.24
C ASP A 76 0.84 24.66 -3.68
N LEU A 77 -0.25 24.27 -4.35
CA LEU A 77 -0.21 23.81 -5.75
C LEU A 77 0.26 24.93 -6.69
N ARG A 78 -0.15 26.18 -6.46
CA ARG A 78 0.33 27.33 -7.25
C ARG A 78 1.83 27.56 -7.02
N HIS A 79 2.29 27.51 -5.78
CA HIS A 79 3.71 27.66 -5.45
C HIS A 79 4.60 26.55 -6.00
N LEU A 80 4.07 25.32 -6.13
CA LEU A 80 4.79 24.22 -6.78
C LEU A 80 4.94 24.41 -8.30
N GLY A 81 4.10 25.24 -8.92
CA GLY A 81 4.22 25.64 -10.31
C GLY A 81 5.37 26.62 -10.60
N ASP A 82 5.89 27.28 -9.56
CA ASP A 82 6.99 28.24 -9.70
C ASP A 82 8.29 27.55 -10.11
N ARG A 83 9.10 28.23 -10.95
CA ARG A 83 10.38 27.67 -11.45
C ARG A 83 11.33 27.27 -10.32
N SER A 84 11.29 27.98 -9.19
CA SER A 84 12.08 27.71 -7.98
C SER A 84 11.72 26.37 -7.31
N ASN A 85 10.48 25.90 -7.45
CA ASN A 85 9.95 24.71 -6.77
C ASN A 85 9.78 23.50 -7.70
N ARG A 86 10.25 23.58 -8.95
CA ARG A 86 10.16 22.47 -9.92
C ARG A 86 10.74 21.16 -9.41
N SER A 87 11.80 21.20 -8.60
CA SER A 87 12.38 19.99 -7.99
C SER A 87 11.37 19.27 -7.08
N LEU A 88 10.55 20.01 -6.32
CA LEU A 88 9.51 19.46 -5.45
C LEU A 88 8.31 18.94 -6.24
N LEU A 89 7.95 19.63 -7.32
CA LEU A 89 6.93 19.14 -8.25
C LEU A 89 7.36 17.79 -8.85
N TRP A 90 8.59 17.69 -9.36
CA TRP A 90 9.11 16.43 -9.92
C TRP A 90 9.20 15.31 -8.88
N GLN A 91 9.58 15.62 -7.63
CA GLN A 91 9.56 14.64 -6.54
C GLN A 91 8.13 14.17 -6.23
N SER A 92 7.15 15.06 -6.24
CA SER A 92 5.75 14.73 -5.98
C SER A 92 5.12 13.92 -7.12
N LEU A 93 5.43 14.28 -8.37
CA LEU A 93 5.03 13.51 -9.56
C LEU A 93 5.71 12.13 -9.57
N GLY A 94 6.99 12.06 -9.23
CA GLY A 94 7.73 10.81 -9.06
C GLY A 94 7.12 9.93 -7.96
N GLY A 95 6.68 10.54 -6.85
CA GLY A 95 5.88 9.89 -5.82
C GLY A 95 4.59 9.30 -6.36
N GLY A 96 3.85 10.05 -7.18
CA GLY A 96 2.66 9.57 -7.88
C GLY A 96 2.92 8.42 -8.86
N MET A 97 4.02 8.47 -9.60
CA MET A 97 4.44 7.37 -10.49
C MET A 97 4.77 6.10 -9.72
N LEU A 98 5.53 6.22 -8.62
CA LEU A 98 5.82 5.10 -7.74
C LEU A 98 4.55 4.56 -7.10
N MET A 99 3.60 5.45 -6.76
CA MET A 99 2.30 5.08 -6.24
C MET A 99 1.51 4.23 -7.22
N PHE A 100 1.41 4.68 -8.47
CA PHE A 100 0.83 3.91 -9.55
C PHE A 100 1.50 2.53 -9.69
N LEU A 101 2.83 2.49 -9.75
CA LEU A 101 3.56 1.25 -9.99
C LEU A 101 3.39 0.22 -8.84
N TYR A 102 3.55 0.64 -7.58
CA TYR A 102 3.42 -0.32 -6.47
C TYR A 102 1.99 -0.83 -6.34
N LEU A 103 0.98 0.02 -6.59
CA LEU A 103 -0.42 -0.38 -6.54
C LEU A 103 -0.77 -1.37 -7.66
N ALA A 104 -0.28 -1.13 -8.88
CA ALA A 104 -0.50 -2.05 -9.99
C ALA A 104 0.09 -3.43 -9.69
N LEU A 105 1.32 -3.48 -9.18
CA LEU A 105 1.97 -4.73 -8.77
C LEU A 105 1.24 -5.41 -7.60
N LEU A 106 0.81 -4.64 -6.61
CA LEU A 106 0.10 -5.16 -5.44
C LEU A 106 -1.27 -5.74 -5.83
N TYR A 107 -2.00 -5.09 -6.72
CA TYR A 107 -3.32 -5.55 -7.16
C TYR A 107 -3.22 -6.84 -7.98
N ILE A 108 -2.18 -6.99 -8.81
CA ILE A 108 -1.87 -8.26 -9.45
C ILE A 108 -1.63 -9.34 -8.40
N ALA A 109 -0.79 -9.08 -7.40
CA ALA A 109 -0.51 -10.04 -6.34
C ALA A 109 -1.80 -10.46 -5.60
N ILE A 110 -2.61 -9.50 -5.15
CA ILE A 110 -3.89 -9.74 -4.45
C ILE A 110 -4.89 -10.49 -5.32
N GLY A 111 -4.88 -10.29 -6.64
CA GLY A 111 -5.74 -11.01 -7.57
C GLY A 111 -5.30 -12.47 -7.81
N THR A 112 -4.00 -12.72 -7.86
CA THR A 112 -3.45 -14.03 -8.25
C THR A 112 -3.21 -14.99 -7.08
N ILE A 113 -2.75 -14.48 -5.93
CA ILE A 113 -2.39 -15.28 -4.75
C ILE A 113 -3.20 -14.84 -3.52
N PRO A 114 -3.31 -15.66 -2.47
CA PRO A 114 -4.04 -15.28 -1.27
C PRO A 114 -3.60 -13.95 -0.65
N THR A 115 -4.55 -13.17 -0.13
CA THR A 115 -4.31 -11.78 0.33
C THR A 115 -3.27 -11.70 1.44
N GLY A 116 -3.31 -12.64 2.39
CA GLY A 116 -2.32 -12.75 3.47
C GLY A 116 -0.90 -12.92 2.91
N ILE A 117 -0.72 -13.77 1.91
CA ILE A 117 0.58 -14.03 1.27
C ILE A 117 1.05 -12.79 0.49
N ALA A 118 0.17 -12.21 -0.35
CA ALA A 118 0.47 -11.01 -1.12
C ALA A 118 0.97 -9.87 -0.22
N LEU A 119 0.31 -9.68 0.93
CA LEU A 119 0.71 -8.65 1.87
C LEU A 119 1.97 -9.00 2.64
N THR A 120 2.21 -10.25 3.04
CA THR A 120 3.51 -10.59 3.65
C THR A 120 4.66 -10.25 2.72
N LEU A 121 4.52 -10.54 1.42
CA LEU A 121 5.53 -10.20 0.41
C LEU A 121 5.68 -8.69 0.21
N PHE A 122 4.56 -7.95 0.15
CA PHE A 122 4.58 -6.49 0.11
C PHE A 122 5.29 -5.91 1.35
N PHE A 123 5.00 -6.44 2.54
CA PHE A 123 5.59 -6.06 3.82
C PHE A 123 7.05 -6.51 4.02
N THR A 124 7.73 -6.94 2.95
CA THR A 124 9.19 -6.88 2.89
C THR A 124 9.71 -5.44 2.73
N TYR A 125 8.86 -4.49 2.35
CA TYR A 125 9.25 -3.09 2.18
C TYR A 125 9.97 -2.43 3.37
N PRO A 126 9.69 -2.74 4.67
CA PRO A 126 10.44 -2.13 5.77
C PRO A 126 11.94 -2.41 5.70
N VAL A 127 12.34 -3.57 5.17
CA VAL A 127 13.75 -3.91 4.89
C VAL A 127 14.35 -2.91 3.90
N PHE A 128 13.70 -2.75 2.76
CA PHE A 128 14.15 -1.84 1.71
C PHE A 128 14.09 -0.37 2.14
N THR A 129 13.05 0.02 2.90
CA THR A 129 12.92 1.38 3.44
C THR A 129 14.05 1.70 4.39
N ALA A 130 14.45 0.78 5.25
CA ALA A 130 15.58 0.98 6.16
C ALA A 130 16.91 1.12 5.41
N LEU A 131 17.15 0.27 4.39
CA LEU A 131 18.35 0.36 3.55
C LEU A 131 18.41 1.66 2.75
N LEU A 132 17.30 2.06 2.12
CA LEU A 132 17.20 3.32 1.37
C LEU A 132 17.34 4.54 2.29
N SER A 133 16.72 4.49 3.47
CA SER A 133 16.84 5.56 4.46
C SER A 133 18.26 5.70 4.98
N TRP A 134 18.96 4.60 5.20
CA TRP A 134 20.38 4.62 5.53
C TRP A 134 21.21 5.29 4.42
N ARG A 135 20.96 4.92 3.17
CA ARG A 135 21.68 5.46 2.00
C ARG A 135 21.45 6.96 1.77
N TRP A 136 20.25 7.48 2.10
CA TRP A 136 19.87 8.86 1.80
C TRP A 136 19.99 9.81 2.99
N PHE A 137 19.70 9.33 4.20
CA PHE A 137 19.71 10.12 5.43
C PHE A 137 20.89 9.80 6.36
N GLY A 138 21.69 8.78 6.05
CA GLY A 138 22.91 8.45 6.80
C GLY A 138 22.69 7.65 8.09
N ASN A 139 21.44 7.40 8.49
CA ASN A 139 21.10 6.68 9.71
C ASN A 139 21.39 5.17 9.55
N ARG A 140 22.48 4.69 10.14
CA ARG A 140 22.92 3.29 10.07
C ARG A 140 21.91 2.37 10.79
N PRO A 141 21.47 1.25 10.19
CA PRO A 141 20.64 0.28 10.89
C PRO A 141 21.40 -0.36 12.06
N SER A 142 20.72 -0.57 13.19
CA SER A 142 21.26 -1.30 14.34
C SER A 142 21.57 -2.76 13.98
N ARG A 143 22.37 -3.46 14.81
CA ARG A 143 22.61 -4.90 14.62
C ARG A 143 21.31 -5.70 14.70
N LEU A 144 20.39 -5.31 15.59
CA LEU A 144 19.07 -5.92 15.69
C LEU A 144 18.23 -5.63 14.44
N SER A 145 18.32 -4.43 13.86
CA SER A 145 17.65 -4.10 12.59
C SER A 145 18.04 -5.08 11.48
N TRP A 146 19.32 -5.42 11.36
CA TRP A 146 19.79 -6.43 10.38
C TRP A 146 19.22 -7.82 10.63
N ILE A 147 19.18 -8.25 11.89
CA ILE A 147 18.58 -9.55 12.27
C ILE A 147 17.10 -9.56 11.90
N VAL A 148 16.35 -8.52 12.27
CA VAL A 148 14.92 -8.40 11.96
C VAL A 148 14.67 -8.40 10.45
N MET A 149 15.49 -7.69 9.67
CA MET A 149 15.40 -7.73 8.20
C MET A 149 15.57 -9.16 7.67
N GLY A 150 16.55 -9.92 8.18
CA GLY A 150 16.72 -11.33 7.85
C GLY A 150 15.49 -12.17 8.18
N ILE A 151 14.93 -11.99 9.38
CA ILE A 151 13.74 -12.75 9.81
C ILE A 151 12.51 -12.38 8.97
N VAL A 152 12.34 -11.11 8.58
CA VAL A 152 11.25 -10.69 7.68
C VAL A 152 11.35 -11.38 6.31
N LEU A 153 12.56 -11.49 5.76
CA LEU A 153 12.78 -12.18 4.49
C LEU A 153 12.51 -13.69 4.61
N ILE A 154 12.95 -14.33 5.71
CA ILE A 154 12.69 -15.75 5.98
C ILE A 154 11.18 -16.01 6.19
N GLY A 155 10.51 -15.18 6.98
CA GLY A 155 9.06 -15.28 7.19
C GLY A 155 8.28 -15.11 5.89
N SER A 156 8.71 -14.19 5.03
CA SER A 156 8.14 -13.98 3.69
C SER A 156 8.38 -15.16 2.75
N TYR A 157 9.49 -15.87 2.90
CA TYR A 157 9.74 -17.11 2.16
C TYR A 157 8.76 -18.22 2.59
N PHE A 158 8.49 -18.37 3.88
CA PHE A 158 7.55 -19.38 4.38
C PHE A 158 6.09 -19.18 3.96
N THR A 159 5.68 -17.95 3.62
CA THR A 159 4.34 -17.72 3.08
C THR A 159 4.21 -18.11 1.61
N MET A 160 5.32 -18.26 0.89
CA MET A 160 5.27 -18.63 -0.52
C MET A 160 4.74 -20.07 -0.67
N PRO A 161 3.83 -20.33 -1.64
CA PRO A 161 3.28 -21.66 -1.91
C PRO A 161 4.30 -22.64 -2.55
N VAL A 162 5.59 -22.48 -2.26
CA VAL A 162 6.72 -23.23 -2.86
C VAL A 162 6.88 -24.62 -2.23
N ILE A 163 6.43 -24.79 -0.99
CA ILE A 163 6.77 -25.96 -0.17
C ILE A 163 5.95 -27.21 -0.57
N ASN A 164 4.77 -27.06 -1.18
CA ASN A 164 3.82 -28.17 -1.38
C ASN A 164 3.20 -28.29 -2.79
N ALA A 165 3.50 -27.41 -3.75
CA ALA A 165 2.87 -27.44 -5.07
C ALA A 165 3.83 -27.06 -6.20
N GLN A 166 3.62 -27.61 -7.39
CA GLN A 166 4.19 -27.03 -8.61
C GLN A 166 3.74 -25.58 -8.69
N ILE A 167 4.69 -24.64 -8.66
CA ILE A 167 4.39 -23.21 -8.77
C ILE A 167 3.84 -22.97 -10.17
N ASP A 168 2.54 -22.73 -10.26
CA ASP A 168 1.94 -22.32 -11.52
C ASP A 168 2.41 -20.91 -11.90
N ARG A 169 2.34 -20.61 -13.20
CA ARG A 169 2.83 -19.32 -13.72
C ARG A 169 2.10 -18.13 -13.08
N SER A 170 0.83 -18.30 -12.72
CA SER A 170 0.02 -17.27 -12.08
C SER A 170 0.54 -16.95 -10.67
N SER A 171 0.82 -17.97 -9.85
CA SER A 171 1.38 -17.78 -8.51
C SER A 171 2.76 -17.14 -8.56
N LEU A 172 3.61 -17.53 -9.51
CA LEU A 172 4.93 -16.91 -9.67
C LEU A 172 4.83 -15.41 -9.99
N ILE A 173 3.93 -15.03 -10.90
CA ILE A 173 3.66 -13.62 -11.20
C ILE A 173 3.19 -12.87 -9.94
N GLY A 174 2.28 -13.47 -9.17
CA GLY A 174 1.80 -12.90 -7.91
C GLY A 174 2.90 -12.69 -6.87
N ILE A 175 3.82 -13.66 -6.73
CA ILE A 175 4.94 -13.59 -5.80
C ILE A 175 5.90 -12.45 -6.19
N LEU A 176 6.30 -12.41 -7.47
CA LEU A 176 7.21 -11.39 -7.99
C LEU A 176 6.57 -9.99 -7.92
N ALA A 177 5.28 -9.88 -8.23
CA ALA A 177 4.54 -8.63 -8.13
C ALA A 177 4.40 -8.18 -6.66
N GLY A 178 4.15 -9.09 -5.73
CA GLY A 178 4.12 -8.81 -4.29
C GLY A 178 5.45 -8.24 -3.79
N LEU A 179 6.57 -8.91 -4.07
CA LEU A 179 7.91 -8.43 -3.71
C LEU A 179 8.26 -7.09 -4.39
N GLY A 180 7.99 -6.99 -5.70
CA GLY A 180 8.25 -5.77 -6.47
C GLY A 180 7.43 -4.57 -5.98
N SER A 181 6.18 -4.80 -5.53
CA SER A 181 5.36 -3.76 -4.92
C SER A 181 5.94 -3.26 -3.60
N GLY A 182 6.50 -4.16 -2.77
CA GLY A 182 7.18 -3.78 -1.53
C GLY A 182 8.42 -2.90 -1.78
N ILE A 183 9.28 -3.30 -2.72
CA ILE A 183 10.46 -2.53 -3.12
C ILE A 183 10.05 -1.14 -3.62
N THR A 184 9.05 -1.08 -4.52
CA THR A 184 8.58 0.18 -5.10
C THR A 184 7.96 1.10 -4.04
N TYR A 185 7.21 0.53 -3.09
CA TYR A 185 6.65 1.29 -1.97
C TYR A 185 7.74 1.85 -1.05
N ALA A 186 8.84 1.13 -0.84
CA ALA A 186 9.97 1.65 -0.06
C ALA A 186 10.57 2.93 -0.68
N PHE A 187 10.71 2.97 -2.01
CA PHE A 187 11.12 4.19 -2.71
C PHE A 187 10.10 5.32 -2.54
N TYR A 188 8.80 5.02 -2.71
CA TYR A 188 7.72 5.98 -2.48
C TYR A 188 7.80 6.59 -1.07
N ALA A 189 7.94 5.75 -0.04
CA ALA A 189 7.95 6.18 1.36
C ALA A 189 9.16 7.09 1.68
N VAL A 190 10.34 6.75 1.17
CA VAL A 190 11.58 7.55 1.39
C VAL A 190 11.53 8.89 0.65
N ILE A 191 11.03 8.90 -0.60
CA ILE A 191 10.82 10.15 -1.36
C ILE A 191 9.75 11.02 -0.69
N ALA A 192 8.67 10.42 -0.20
CA ALA A 192 7.63 11.11 0.55
C ALA A 192 8.21 11.77 1.81
N GLN A 193 8.99 11.03 2.62
CA GLN A 193 9.66 11.58 3.81
C GLN A 193 10.50 12.81 3.47
N LYS A 194 11.33 12.73 2.44
CA LYS A 194 12.17 13.85 1.99
C LYS A 194 11.33 15.03 1.51
N SER A 195 10.24 14.75 0.81
CA SER A 195 9.32 15.79 0.31
C SER A 195 8.64 16.53 1.48
N PHE A 196 8.30 15.84 2.57
CA PHE A 196 7.59 16.45 3.71
C PHE A 196 8.38 17.50 4.50
N GLU A 197 9.67 17.66 4.22
CA GLU A 197 10.46 18.80 4.70
C GLU A 197 10.01 20.13 4.07
N ARG A 198 9.39 20.08 2.88
CA ARG A 198 9.06 21.28 2.08
C ARG A 198 7.64 21.30 1.52
N ILE A 199 6.94 20.17 1.45
CA ILE A 199 5.54 20.09 0.99
C ILE A 199 4.65 19.47 2.07
N HIS A 200 3.44 19.99 2.21
CA HIS A 200 2.45 19.43 3.12
C HIS A 200 2.02 18.01 2.69
N PRO A 201 1.89 17.02 3.61
CA PRO A 201 1.49 15.65 3.28
C PRO A 201 0.19 15.55 2.49
N PHE A 202 -0.78 16.41 2.78
CA PHE A 202 -2.05 16.47 2.03
C PHE A 202 -1.81 16.81 0.56
N SER A 203 -1.06 17.88 0.28
CA SER A 203 -0.74 18.34 -1.08
C SER A 203 0.05 17.28 -1.86
N TYR A 204 1.04 16.64 -1.22
CA TYR A 204 1.78 15.51 -1.82
C TYR A 204 0.87 14.30 -2.12
N THR A 205 -0.03 13.96 -1.20
CA THR A 205 -1.00 12.86 -1.38
C THR A 205 -1.92 13.17 -2.56
N TRP A 206 -2.45 14.38 -2.64
CA TRP A 206 -3.33 14.81 -3.73
C TRP A 206 -2.63 14.75 -5.10
N ILE A 207 -1.40 15.24 -5.21
CA ILE A 207 -0.59 15.12 -6.44
C ILE A 207 -0.33 13.66 -6.80
N SER A 208 -0.03 12.81 -5.80
CA SER A 208 0.24 11.38 -6.02
C SER A 208 -1.00 10.66 -6.56
N PHE A 209 -2.18 10.94 -6.01
CA PHE A 209 -3.46 10.42 -6.50
C PHE A 209 -3.79 10.94 -7.90
N GLY A 210 -3.62 12.24 -8.16
CA GLY A 210 -3.86 12.83 -9.49
C GLY A 210 -2.94 12.24 -10.57
N THR A 211 -1.66 12.05 -10.24
CA THR A 211 -0.70 11.39 -11.13
C THR A 211 -1.11 9.94 -11.38
N THR A 212 -1.50 9.21 -10.33
CA THR A 212 -1.98 7.82 -10.44
C THR A 212 -3.25 7.72 -11.30
N MET A 213 -4.16 8.69 -11.18
CA MET A 213 -5.38 8.77 -11.99
C MET A 213 -5.04 8.93 -13.47
N ILE A 214 -4.14 9.85 -13.81
CA ILE A 214 -3.72 10.07 -15.20
C ILE A 214 -3.04 8.82 -15.76
N LEU A 215 -2.08 8.25 -15.04
CA LEU A 215 -1.34 7.06 -15.50
C LEU A 215 -2.23 5.83 -15.65
N SER A 216 -3.15 5.60 -14.72
CA SER A 216 -4.11 4.49 -14.83
C SER A 216 -5.08 4.68 -15.99
N GLY A 217 -5.60 5.90 -16.20
CA GLY A 217 -6.43 6.22 -17.37
C GLY A 217 -5.68 6.02 -18.69
N MET A 218 -4.44 6.52 -18.79
CA MET A 218 -3.59 6.29 -19.97
C MET A 218 -3.31 4.80 -20.21
N SER A 219 -3.07 4.03 -19.14
CA SER A 219 -2.81 2.60 -19.25
C SER A 219 -4.03 1.82 -19.76
N LEU A 220 -5.24 2.23 -19.39
CA LEU A 220 -6.48 1.64 -19.92
C LEU A 220 -6.65 1.87 -21.42
N LEU A 221 -6.28 3.06 -21.91
CA LEU A 221 -6.30 3.38 -23.34
C LEU A 221 -5.26 2.55 -24.10
N LEU A 222 -4.06 2.40 -23.58
CA LEU A 222 -2.99 1.63 -24.21
C LEU A 222 -3.28 0.12 -24.29
N TRP A 223 -3.93 -0.44 -23.26
CA TRP A 223 -4.22 -1.88 -23.19
C TRP A 223 -5.53 -2.29 -23.86
N ASN A 224 -6.26 -1.36 -24.50
CA ASN A 224 -7.55 -1.59 -25.14
C ASN A 224 -8.51 -2.38 -24.23
N PHE A 225 -8.78 -1.86 -23.03
CA PHE A 225 -9.66 -2.54 -22.09
C PHE A 225 -11.07 -2.72 -22.68
N HIS A 226 -11.50 -3.97 -22.87
CA HIS A 226 -12.84 -4.29 -23.38
C HIS A 226 -13.78 -4.52 -22.21
N SER A 227 -14.80 -3.69 -22.09
CA SER A 227 -15.70 -3.65 -20.94
C SER A 227 -16.96 -4.52 -21.06
N GLN A 228 -16.91 -5.61 -21.84
CA GLN A 228 -18.13 -6.39 -22.09
C GLN A 228 -18.64 -7.02 -20.78
N SER A 229 -19.90 -6.72 -20.47
CA SER A 229 -20.69 -7.27 -19.34
C SER A 229 -20.12 -7.09 -17.92
N LEU A 230 -19.47 -5.96 -17.62
CA LEU A 230 -19.06 -5.66 -16.24
C LEU A 230 -20.22 -5.15 -15.37
N PRO A 231 -20.29 -5.55 -14.08
CA PRO A 231 -21.31 -5.07 -13.15
C PRO A 231 -20.98 -3.65 -12.65
N TRP A 232 -21.17 -2.66 -13.52
CA TRP A 232 -20.74 -1.27 -13.29
C TRP A 232 -21.24 -0.66 -11.98
N THR A 233 -22.49 -0.92 -11.60
CA THR A 233 -23.05 -0.41 -10.35
C THR A 233 -22.25 -0.89 -9.14
N ALA A 234 -21.91 -2.18 -9.10
CA ALA A 234 -21.11 -2.76 -8.02
C ALA A 234 -19.68 -2.21 -8.03
N LEU A 235 -19.08 -2.04 -9.21
CA LEU A 235 -17.74 -1.48 -9.36
C LEU A 235 -17.68 0.00 -8.91
N TRP A 236 -18.69 0.81 -9.18
CA TRP A 236 -18.74 2.21 -8.72
C TRP A 236 -18.95 2.31 -7.21
N ILE A 237 -19.82 1.47 -6.64
CA ILE A 237 -20.02 1.41 -5.18
C ILE A 237 -18.72 1.01 -4.47
N ALA A 238 -18.08 -0.07 -4.94
CA ALA A 238 -16.81 -0.51 -4.40
C ALA A 238 -15.69 0.50 -4.67
N GLY A 239 -15.70 1.18 -5.82
CA GLY A 239 -14.80 2.27 -6.15
C GLY A 239 -14.91 3.44 -5.17
N LEU A 240 -16.13 3.80 -4.76
CA LEU A 240 -16.37 4.85 -3.77
C LEU A 240 -15.88 4.44 -2.38
N LEU A 241 -16.20 3.23 -1.93
CA LEU A 241 -15.68 2.72 -0.66
C LEU A 241 -14.15 2.67 -0.68
N SER A 242 -13.58 2.19 -1.78
CA SER A 242 -12.15 2.12 -1.99
C SER A 242 -11.51 3.51 -2.01
N ALA A 243 -12.19 4.52 -2.55
CA ALA A 243 -11.71 5.91 -2.57
C ALA A 243 -11.61 6.48 -1.16
N ILE A 244 -12.66 6.34 -0.36
CA ILE A 244 -12.70 6.80 1.03
C ILE A 244 -11.60 6.12 1.85
N VAL A 245 -11.54 4.79 1.79
CA VAL A 245 -10.62 4.01 2.60
C VAL A 245 -9.16 4.22 2.16
N SER A 246 -8.89 4.22 0.85
CA SER A 246 -7.52 4.44 0.37
C SER A 246 -7.04 5.85 0.64
N PHE A 247 -7.88 6.88 0.45
CA PHE A 247 -7.47 8.24 0.71
C PHE A 247 -7.16 8.45 2.20
N GLY A 248 -8.03 7.99 3.09
CA GLY A 248 -7.79 8.04 4.54
C GLY A 248 -6.51 7.31 4.94
N GLY A 249 -6.32 6.08 4.45
CA GLY A 249 -5.11 5.29 4.69
C GLY A 249 -3.83 5.99 4.22
N HIS A 250 -3.78 6.45 2.97
CA HIS A 250 -2.60 7.12 2.43
C HIS A 250 -2.30 8.46 3.11
N LEU A 251 -3.33 9.27 3.38
CA LEU A 251 -3.16 10.55 4.05
C LEU A 251 -2.61 10.35 5.47
N LEU A 252 -3.23 9.48 6.27
CA LEU A 252 -2.77 9.15 7.62
C LEU A 252 -1.36 8.57 7.59
N ASN A 253 -1.06 7.64 6.69
CA ASN A 253 0.28 7.07 6.56
C ASN A 253 1.33 8.14 6.21
N ASN A 254 1.02 9.06 5.29
CA ASN A 254 1.92 10.15 4.92
C ASN A 254 2.15 11.12 6.10
N PHE A 255 1.13 11.42 6.91
CA PHE A 255 1.33 12.12 8.18
C PHE A 255 2.20 11.31 9.15
N GLY A 256 1.97 9.99 9.25
CA GLY A 256 2.78 9.08 10.03
C GLY A 256 4.27 9.11 9.64
N ILE A 257 4.56 9.07 8.33
CA ILE A 257 5.90 9.22 7.77
C ILE A 257 6.49 10.60 8.12
N ARG A 258 5.71 11.68 8.03
CA ARG A 258 6.17 13.02 8.44
C ARG A 258 6.56 13.08 9.92
N TYR A 259 5.78 12.46 10.81
CA TYR A 259 6.02 12.52 12.25
C TYR A 259 7.09 11.54 12.74
N LEU A 260 7.22 10.37 12.13
CA LEU A 260 8.08 9.29 12.61
C LEU A 260 9.32 9.06 11.73
N GLY A 261 9.28 9.47 10.46
CA GLY A 261 10.18 9.02 9.40
C GLY A 261 9.68 7.73 8.74
N ALA A 262 10.15 7.45 7.53
CA ALA A 262 9.71 6.32 6.71
C ALA A 262 10.02 4.97 7.37
N THR A 263 11.22 4.80 7.93
CA THR A 263 11.62 3.54 8.59
C THR A 263 10.74 3.23 9.79
N ALA A 264 10.52 4.20 10.69
CA ALA A 264 9.69 3.98 11.88
C ALA A 264 8.21 3.77 11.52
N ALA A 265 7.67 4.53 10.54
CA ALA A 265 6.32 4.30 10.05
C ALA A 265 6.17 2.91 9.41
N ALA A 266 7.16 2.47 8.62
CA ALA A 266 7.20 1.13 8.02
C ALA A 266 7.13 0.02 9.07
N ILE A 267 7.81 0.22 10.21
CA ILE A 267 7.84 -0.72 11.31
C ILE A 267 6.46 -0.85 11.97
N VAL A 268 5.80 0.27 12.27
CA VAL A 268 4.46 0.23 12.87
C VAL A 268 3.46 -0.44 11.93
N ALA A 269 3.55 -0.14 10.64
CA ALA A 269 2.67 -0.68 9.62
C ALA A 269 2.85 -2.19 9.40
N ALA A 270 3.97 -2.79 9.79
CA ALA A 270 4.20 -4.23 9.65
C ALA A 270 3.32 -5.13 10.55
N THR A 271 2.44 -4.52 11.34
CA THR A 271 1.29 -5.21 11.96
C THR A 271 0.21 -5.62 10.94
N ASN A 272 0.24 -5.04 9.74
CA ASN A 272 -0.80 -5.23 8.72
C ASN A 272 -0.89 -6.62 8.12
N PRO A 273 0.18 -7.40 7.87
CA PRO A 273 0.04 -8.74 7.30
C PRO A 273 -0.84 -9.63 8.17
N ALA A 274 -0.59 -9.69 9.48
CA ALA A 274 -1.43 -10.45 10.40
C ALA A 274 -2.85 -9.89 10.49
N LEU A 275 -3.00 -8.57 10.60
CA LEU A 275 -4.33 -7.94 10.69
C LEU A 275 -5.15 -8.18 9.41
N THR A 276 -4.52 -8.11 8.24
CA THR A 276 -5.21 -8.38 6.98
C THR A 276 -5.52 -9.86 6.81
N ALA A 277 -4.61 -10.77 7.17
CA ALA A 277 -4.89 -12.20 7.14
C ALA A 277 -6.06 -12.56 8.07
N LEU A 278 -6.11 -11.97 9.26
CA LEU A 278 -7.22 -12.12 10.21
C LEU A 278 -8.53 -11.55 9.65
N LEU A 279 -8.50 -10.33 9.10
CA LEU A 279 -9.68 -9.72 8.48
C LEU A 279 -10.16 -10.53 7.27
N ALA A 280 -9.25 -11.03 6.43
CA ALA A 280 -9.60 -11.85 5.28
C ALA A 280 -10.23 -13.17 5.72
N TRP A 281 -9.68 -13.83 6.75
CA TRP A 281 -10.28 -15.03 7.32
C TRP A 281 -11.67 -14.75 7.91
N LEU A 282 -11.85 -13.69 8.70
CA LEU A 282 -13.13 -13.35 9.31
C LEU A 282 -14.19 -12.95 8.28
N THR A 283 -13.83 -12.14 7.30
CA THR A 283 -14.79 -11.49 6.39
C THR A 283 -15.05 -12.27 5.11
N ILE A 284 -14.02 -12.88 4.51
CA ILE A 284 -14.11 -13.57 3.22
C ILE A 284 -13.75 -15.06 3.31
N GLN A 285 -13.56 -15.59 4.53
CA GLN A 285 -13.25 -17.00 4.79
C GLN A 285 -12.00 -17.51 4.06
N GLU A 286 -11.06 -16.60 3.75
CA GLU A 286 -9.80 -16.97 3.10
C GLU A 286 -8.91 -17.71 4.11
N THR A 287 -8.55 -18.96 3.79
CA THR A 287 -7.73 -19.81 4.66
C THR A 287 -6.27 -19.83 4.22
N LEU A 288 -5.39 -19.89 5.22
CA LEU A 288 -3.95 -20.09 5.04
C LEU A 288 -3.56 -21.42 5.67
N ASN A 289 -2.59 -22.12 5.10
CA ASN A 289 -2.04 -23.31 5.72
C ASN A 289 -1.17 -22.96 6.94
N GLY A 290 -0.84 -23.96 7.78
CA GLY A 290 -0.07 -23.72 9.00
C GLY A 290 1.28 -23.05 8.77
N ILE A 291 1.99 -23.37 7.68
CA ILE A 291 3.30 -22.78 7.36
C ILE A 291 3.15 -21.30 6.97
N GLN A 292 2.11 -20.96 6.20
CA GLN A 292 1.78 -19.59 5.84
C GLN A 292 1.40 -18.76 7.05
N ILE A 293 0.62 -19.32 7.98
CA ILE A 293 0.30 -18.67 9.26
C ILE A 293 1.58 -18.39 10.05
N MET A 294 2.49 -19.36 10.15
CA MET A 294 3.79 -19.15 10.79
C MET A 294 4.58 -18.02 10.11
N GLY A 295 4.65 -18.00 8.78
CA GLY A 295 5.33 -16.93 8.04
C GLY A 295 4.75 -15.53 8.31
N VAL A 296 3.42 -15.39 8.28
CA VAL A 296 2.71 -14.14 8.60
C VAL A 296 3.02 -13.69 10.04
N LEU A 297 2.98 -14.61 11.01
CA LEU A 297 3.28 -14.32 12.40
C LEU A 297 4.75 -13.94 12.60
N THR A 298 5.67 -14.67 11.96
CA THR A 298 7.12 -14.38 12.01
C THR A 298 7.40 -12.97 11.50
N VAL A 299 6.87 -12.57 10.35
CA VAL A 299 7.06 -11.20 9.83
C VAL A 299 6.48 -10.18 10.80
N THR A 300 5.25 -10.38 11.26
CA THR A 300 4.55 -9.43 12.14
C THR A 300 5.29 -9.24 13.48
N LEU A 301 5.69 -10.33 14.13
CA LEU A 301 6.37 -10.30 15.43
C LEU A 301 7.79 -9.72 15.31
N SER A 302 8.51 -10.04 14.24
CA SER A 302 9.88 -9.54 14.04
C SER A 302 9.91 -8.03 13.95
N VAL A 303 8.93 -7.44 13.28
CA VAL A 303 8.86 -5.98 13.17
C VAL A 303 8.33 -5.35 14.46
N ALA A 304 7.45 -6.02 15.20
CA ALA A 304 7.06 -5.57 16.54
C ALA A 304 8.26 -5.47 17.51
N LEU A 305 9.20 -6.43 17.43
CA LEU A 305 10.44 -6.39 18.22
C LEU A 305 11.31 -5.17 17.85
N LEU A 306 11.43 -4.88 16.55
CA LEU A 306 12.18 -3.71 16.07
C LEU A 306 11.58 -2.38 16.53
N SER A 307 10.25 -2.31 16.66
CA SER A 307 9.57 -1.12 17.17
C SER A 307 9.94 -0.77 18.62
N ARG A 308 10.33 -1.75 19.44
CA ARG A 308 10.68 -1.52 20.85
C ARG A 308 12.06 -0.90 21.01
N GLU A 309 13.02 -1.26 20.16
CA GLU A 309 14.40 -0.75 20.20
C GLU A 309 14.47 0.73 19.81
N LEU A 310 13.78 1.14 18.74
CA LEU A 310 13.74 2.55 18.32
C LEU A 310 13.10 3.48 19.36
N LYS A 311 12.25 2.92 20.24
CA LYS A 311 11.68 3.66 21.36
C LYS A 311 12.69 3.84 22.49
N SER A 312 13.59 2.88 22.74
CA SER A 312 14.65 3.03 23.74
C SER A 312 15.77 3.96 23.27
N GLU A 313 16.15 3.92 21.99
CA GLU A 313 17.18 4.82 21.44
C GLU A 313 16.78 6.31 21.45
N LYS A 314 15.48 6.63 21.37
CA LYS A 314 14.99 8.02 21.48
C LYS A 314 14.86 8.53 22.93
N GLN A 315 15.03 7.65 23.92
CA GLN A 315 14.88 7.97 25.34
C GLN A 315 16.22 7.98 26.11
N GLY A 316 17.32 7.57 25.48
CA GLY A 316 18.69 7.66 26.01
C GLY A 316 19.47 8.76 25.31
#